data_AF-A0A2S4W0Z8-F1
#
_entry.id   AF-A0A2S4W0Z8-F1
#
_cell.length_a   1.000
_cell.length_b   1.000
_cell.length_c   1.000
_cell.angle_alpha   90.00
_cell.angle_beta   90.00
_cell.angle_gamma   90.00
#
_symmetry.space_group_name_H-M   'P 1'
#
loop_
_entity.id
_entity.type
_entity.pdbx_description
1 polymer ?
#
loop_
_entity_poly.entity_id
_entity_poly.type
_entity_poly.pdbx_seq_one_letter_code
_entity_poly.pdbx_strand_id
1 'polypeptide(L)'
;MFIRLTRVIVVICMASFPPLSLVQCTPTSSDQLINFGSHHDKIINRHFPQIPKVWTEKPKPTQCSLGWARKSIPTKYNTTLASCEDATHQNSLCDQGSCHMGQPDQRPDEKPLSKFLFFTGCEKTKDAVSGREPAKKYTVFPRTYEVDSCCGRLVIVAQGFAAEDEGRSEESYICSWTDPLEQNYQRVWCNNCTDVAWQ
;
A
#
# COMPACT_ATOMS: atom_id res chain seq x y z
N MET A 1 -45.73 -8.78 37.87
CA MET A 1 -45.26 -8.72 36.47
C MET A 1 -43.80 -9.17 36.47
N PHE A 2 -43.53 -10.43 36.14
CA PHE A 2 -42.19 -11.04 36.19
C PHE A 2 -41.71 -11.28 34.77
N ILE A 3 -40.60 -10.65 34.38
CA ILE A 3 -39.98 -10.82 33.07
C ILE A 3 -39.01 -11.99 33.16
N ARG A 4 -39.28 -13.05 32.38
CA ARG A 4 -38.38 -14.20 32.17
C ARG A 4 -37.19 -13.75 31.31
N LEU A 5 -35.97 -13.94 31.79
CA LEU A 5 -34.76 -13.88 30.98
C LEU A 5 -34.35 -15.30 30.56
N THR A 6 -34.44 -15.58 29.27
CA THR A 6 -33.93 -16.81 28.64
C THR A 6 -32.42 -16.70 28.53
N ARG A 7 -31.68 -17.63 29.15
CA ARG A 7 -30.21 -17.71 29.04
C ARG A 7 -29.82 -18.28 27.68
N VAL A 8 -29.08 -17.52 26.88
CA VAL A 8 -28.34 -18.03 25.72
C VAL A 8 -26.96 -18.46 26.22
N ILE A 9 -26.66 -19.75 26.11
CA ILE A 9 -25.34 -20.32 26.43
C ILE A 9 -24.50 -20.21 25.15
N VAL A 10 -23.50 -19.33 25.16
CA VAL A 10 -22.45 -19.29 24.13
C VAL A 10 -21.29 -20.15 24.63
N VAL A 11 -21.03 -21.25 23.93
CA VAL A 11 -19.86 -22.11 24.16
C VAL A 11 -18.63 -21.39 23.60
N ILE A 12 -17.75 -20.90 24.48
CA ILE A 12 -16.44 -20.36 24.10
C ILE A 12 -15.44 -21.52 24.19
N CYS A 13 -14.96 -21.99 23.04
CA CYS A 13 -13.82 -22.90 22.98
C CYS A 13 -12.55 -22.16 23.43
N MET A 14 -11.93 -22.66 24.50
CA MET A 14 -10.64 -22.20 24.99
C MET A 14 -9.51 -22.68 24.05
N ALA A 15 -8.74 -21.74 23.52
CA ALA A 15 -7.39 -22.01 23.03
C ALA A 15 -6.40 -21.50 24.09
N SER A 16 -5.58 -22.42 24.58
CA SER A 16 -4.58 -22.25 25.63
C SER A 16 -3.40 -21.37 25.18
N PHE A 17 -3.19 -20.25 25.89
CA PHE A 17 -1.96 -19.44 25.84
C PHE A 17 -0.88 -20.03 26.76
N PRO A 18 0.41 -20.07 26.39
CA PRO A 18 1.50 -20.24 27.33
C PRO A 18 1.80 -18.91 28.07
N PRO A 19 2.33 -18.95 29.31
CA PRO A 19 2.51 -17.75 30.13
C PRO A 19 3.71 -16.89 29.71
N LEU A 20 3.55 -15.58 29.91
CA LEU A 20 4.56 -14.54 29.76
C LEU A 20 5.78 -14.77 30.67
N SER A 21 6.97 -14.88 30.09
CA SER A 21 8.22 -14.64 30.82
C SER A 21 8.56 -13.14 30.75
N LEU A 22 8.70 -12.51 31.92
CA LEU A 22 9.33 -11.21 32.07
C LEU A 22 10.78 -11.29 31.57
N VAL A 23 11.09 -10.63 30.46
CA VAL A 23 12.47 -10.30 30.11
C VAL A 23 12.70 -8.85 30.56
N GLN A 24 13.45 -8.70 31.66
CA GLN A 24 14.02 -7.43 32.09
C GLN A 24 15.05 -6.98 31.05
N CYS A 25 14.85 -5.81 30.44
CA CYS A 25 15.88 -5.16 29.64
C CYS A 25 16.92 -4.53 30.57
N THR A 26 18.08 -5.17 30.74
CA THR A 26 19.28 -4.52 31.30
C THR A 26 20.06 -3.83 30.17
N PRO A 27 20.64 -2.64 30.41
CA PRO A 27 21.43 -1.95 29.40
C PRO A 27 22.87 -2.49 29.42
N THR A 28 23.26 -3.26 28.41
CA THR A 28 24.67 -3.55 28.15
C THR A 28 25.22 -2.54 27.15
N SER A 29 26.05 -1.64 27.65
CA SER A 29 26.94 -0.83 26.84
C SER A 29 27.93 -1.75 26.10
N SER A 30 27.96 -1.64 24.79
CA SER A 30 29.18 -1.84 24.00
C SER A 30 28.96 -1.13 22.68
N ASP A 31 29.81 -0.14 22.43
CA ASP A 31 29.92 0.60 21.20
C ASP A 31 29.96 -0.35 20.00
N GLN A 32 28.84 -0.43 19.28
CA GLN A 32 28.87 -0.66 17.85
C GLN A 32 28.08 0.48 17.22
N LEU A 33 28.82 1.40 16.61
CA LEU A 33 28.31 2.31 15.59
C LEU A 33 27.57 1.47 14.54
N ILE A 34 26.26 1.34 14.70
CA ILE A 34 25.40 0.86 13.64
C ILE A 34 25.37 2.00 12.65
N ASN A 35 26.21 1.86 11.63
CA ASN A 35 26.19 2.65 10.43
C ASN A 35 24.76 2.58 9.89
N PHE A 36 23.97 3.64 10.09
CA PHE A 36 22.67 3.82 9.45
C PHE A 36 22.96 3.99 7.95
N GLY A 37 23.13 2.86 7.28
CA GLY A 37 23.22 2.78 5.85
C GLY A 37 21.98 3.40 5.26
N SER A 38 22.18 4.55 4.61
CA SER A 38 21.24 5.28 3.79
C SER A 38 20.29 4.35 3.02
N HIS A 39 19.07 4.19 3.53
CA HIS A 39 17.92 3.70 2.76
C HIS A 39 17.08 4.87 2.21
N HIS A 40 17.62 6.09 2.24
CA HIS A 40 17.14 7.19 1.42
C HIS A 40 17.69 7.00 -0.01
N ASP A 41 16.81 7.11 -1.00
CA ASP A 41 17.05 6.96 -2.44
C ASP A 41 16.96 5.54 -3.04
N LYS A 42 15.93 4.77 -2.67
CA LYS A 42 15.26 3.96 -3.71
C LYS A 42 14.27 4.82 -4.48
N ILE A 43 14.78 5.83 -5.20
CA ILE A 43 14.16 6.16 -6.48
C ILE A 43 14.32 4.89 -7.29
N ILE A 44 13.22 4.16 -7.46
CA ILE A 44 13.21 2.92 -8.23
C ILE A 44 13.40 3.30 -9.71
N ASN A 45 14.65 3.58 -10.07
CA ASN A 45 15.15 3.44 -11.43
C ASN A 45 15.34 1.93 -11.65
N ARG A 46 14.24 1.15 -11.58
CA ARG A 46 14.22 -0.19 -12.15
C ARG A 46 14.36 0.05 -13.65
N HIS A 47 15.61 0.02 -14.14
CA HIS A 47 15.93 -0.08 -15.55
C HIS A 47 15.30 -1.37 -16.06
N PHE A 48 14.05 -1.23 -16.49
CA PHE A 48 13.33 -2.29 -17.14
C PHE A 48 13.72 -2.26 -18.62
N PRO A 49 14.22 -3.38 -19.18
CA PRO A 49 14.56 -3.44 -20.59
C PRO A 49 13.35 -3.06 -21.45
N GLN A 50 13.64 -2.44 -22.58
CA GLN A 50 12.67 -1.91 -23.54
C GLN A 50 11.56 -2.94 -23.81
N ILE A 51 10.30 -2.49 -23.70
CA ILE A 51 9.04 -3.08 -24.21
C ILE A 51 9.05 -4.62 -24.30
N PRO A 52 8.26 -5.33 -23.48
CA PRO A 52 8.17 -6.80 -23.54
C PRO A 52 7.96 -7.28 -24.98
N LYS A 53 8.80 -8.23 -25.44
CA LYS A 53 8.71 -8.82 -26.78
C LYS A 53 7.45 -9.66 -26.99
N VAL A 54 6.77 -10.05 -25.91
CA VAL A 54 5.52 -10.83 -25.91
C VAL A 54 4.54 -10.16 -24.96
N TRP A 55 3.36 -9.78 -25.48
CA TRP A 55 2.24 -9.22 -24.72
C TRP A 55 1.22 -10.33 -24.49
N THR A 56 1.39 -11.11 -23.42
CA THR A 56 0.35 -12.07 -23.01
C THR A 56 -0.59 -11.36 -22.06
N GLU A 57 -1.77 -10.98 -22.56
CA GLU A 57 -2.81 -10.37 -21.75
C GLU A 57 -3.32 -11.36 -20.70
N LYS A 58 -3.45 -10.88 -19.46
CA LYS A 58 -4.10 -11.60 -18.39
C LYS A 58 -5.60 -11.66 -18.67
N PRO A 59 -6.22 -12.85 -18.59
CA PRO A 59 -7.65 -13.01 -18.85
C PRO A 59 -8.54 -12.45 -17.73
N LYS A 60 -7.95 -12.06 -16.59
CA LYS A 60 -8.66 -11.58 -15.41
C LYS A 60 -8.08 -10.25 -14.93
N PRO A 61 -8.92 -9.38 -14.32
CA PRO A 61 -8.46 -8.20 -13.62
C PRO A 61 -7.40 -8.56 -12.56
N THR A 62 -6.39 -7.71 -12.42
CA THR A 62 -5.32 -7.89 -11.42
C THR A 62 -5.52 -6.88 -10.29
N GLN A 63 -5.52 -7.35 -9.05
CA GLN A 63 -5.49 -6.47 -7.88
C GLN A 63 -4.03 -6.11 -7.57
N CYS A 64 -3.73 -4.82 -7.54
CA CYS A 64 -2.42 -4.28 -7.19
C CYS A 64 -2.28 -4.20 -5.67
N SER A 65 -2.31 -5.35 -5.00
CA SER A 65 -2.43 -5.46 -3.55
C SER A 65 -1.23 -4.92 -2.79
N LEU A 66 -0.03 -5.05 -3.36
CA LEU A 66 1.24 -4.66 -2.73
C LEU A 66 1.82 -3.38 -3.31
N GLY A 67 1.48 -3.01 -4.54
CA GLY A 67 1.95 -1.75 -5.09
C GLY A 67 1.34 -1.38 -6.42
N TRP A 68 1.17 -0.08 -6.64
CA TRP A 68 0.70 0.47 -7.90
C TRP A 68 1.45 1.76 -8.22
N ALA A 69 1.86 1.94 -9.47
CA ALA A 69 2.52 3.16 -9.90
C ALA A 69 2.21 3.50 -11.35
N ARG A 70 1.83 4.76 -11.62
CA ARG A 70 1.79 5.27 -13.00
C ARG A 70 3.21 5.30 -13.57
N LYS A 71 3.43 4.62 -14.69
CA LYS A 71 4.67 4.65 -15.47
C LYS A 71 4.41 5.24 -16.87
N SER A 72 5.00 6.39 -17.14
CA SER A 72 5.06 6.94 -18.50
C SER A 72 6.08 6.16 -19.33
N ILE A 73 5.73 4.95 -19.76
CA ILE A 73 6.48 4.20 -20.76
C ILE A 73 5.88 4.57 -22.12
N PRO A 74 6.56 5.35 -22.97
CA PRO A 74 6.07 5.61 -24.31
C PRO A 74 6.05 4.30 -25.10
N THR A 75 4.85 3.74 -25.28
CA THR A 75 4.64 2.61 -26.19
C THR A 75 4.52 3.13 -27.62
N LYS A 76 4.63 2.23 -28.62
CA LYS A 76 4.33 2.53 -30.04
C LYS A 76 2.92 3.13 -30.23
N TYR A 77 2.03 2.97 -29.24
CA TYR A 77 0.64 3.41 -29.24
C TYR A 77 0.39 4.63 -28.34
N ASN A 78 1.44 5.28 -27.82
CA ASN A 78 1.35 6.45 -26.94
C ASN A 78 0.47 6.21 -25.70
N THR A 79 0.46 4.96 -25.19
CA THR A 79 -0.29 4.58 -24.00
C THR A 79 0.58 4.75 -22.76
N THR A 80 0.01 5.32 -21.69
CA THR A 80 0.65 5.34 -20.37
C THR A 80 0.37 4.00 -19.69
N LEU A 81 1.41 3.37 -19.14
CA LEU A 81 1.28 2.09 -18.45
C LEU A 81 1.23 2.30 -16.94
N ALA A 82 0.71 1.32 -16.22
CA ALA A 82 0.77 1.23 -14.77
C ALA A 82 1.57 -0.02 -14.39
N SER A 83 2.45 0.13 -13.40
CA SER A 83 3.03 -1.00 -12.69
C SER A 83 2.02 -1.48 -11.65
N CYS A 84 1.84 -2.80 -11.57
CA CYS A 84 0.96 -3.44 -10.60
C CYS A 84 1.73 -4.58 -9.94
N GLU A 85 1.81 -4.60 -8.61
CA GLU A 85 2.34 -5.72 -7.82
C GLU A 85 1.19 -6.34 -7.03
N ASP A 86 0.92 -7.63 -7.30
CA ASP A 86 -0.16 -8.37 -6.63
C ASP A 86 0.29 -8.96 -5.29
N ALA A 87 -0.65 -9.59 -4.58
CA ALA A 87 -0.39 -10.22 -3.28
C ALA A 87 0.64 -11.37 -3.32
N THR A 88 1.00 -11.87 -4.50
CA THR A 88 1.99 -12.92 -4.72
C THR A 88 3.37 -12.37 -5.12
N HIS A 89 3.57 -11.05 -5.03
CA HIS A 89 4.76 -10.33 -5.50
C HIS A 89 5.00 -10.42 -7.02
N GLN A 90 4.00 -10.84 -7.80
CA GLN A 90 4.11 -10.81 -9.25
C GLN A 90 3.89 -9.40 -9.76
N ASN A 91 4.83 -8.95 -10.59
CA ASN A 91 4.74 -7.65 -11.24
C ASN A 91 4.02 -7.81 -12.59
N SER A 92 3.18 -6.85 -12.93
CA SER A 92 2.51 -6.75 -14.23
C SER A 92 2.57 -5.31 -14.73
N LEU A 93 2.52 -5.15 -16.05
CA LEU A 93 2.28 -3.87 -16.70
C LEU A 93 0.84 -3.84 -17.18
N CYS A 94 0.08 -2.82 -16.81
CA CYS A 94 -1.32 -2.67 -17.19
C CYS A 94 -1.51 -1.37 -17.97
N ASP A 95 -2.53 -1.30 -18.82
CA ASP A 95 -2.97 -0.01 -19.32
C ASP A 95 -3.39 0.89 -18.15
N GLN A 96 -2.83 2.08 -18.05
CA GLN A 96 -3.13 2.97 -16.93
C GLN A 96 -4.55 3.54 -17.01
N GLY A 97 -5.17 3.54 -18.20
CA GLY A 97 -6.57 3.91 -18.40
C GLY A 97 -7.57 2.84 -17.96
N SER A 98 -7.10 1.60 -17.76
CA SER A 98 -7.94 0.46 -17.40
C SER A 98 -8.02 0.21 -15.89
N CYS A 99 -7.30 1.00 -15.08
CA CYS A 99 -7.23 0.85 -13.64
C CYS A 99 -8.31 1.66 -12.89
N HIS A 100 -8.82 1.09 -11.81
CA HIS A 100 -9.96 1.60 -11.04
C HIS A 100 -9.91 1.13 -9.58
N MET A 101 -10.77 1.72 -8.76
CA MET A 101 -11.00 1.26 -7.38
C MET A 101 -12.18 0.28 -7.32
N GLY A 102 -12.41 -0.27 -6.13
CA GLY A 102 -13.59 -1.08 -5.82
C GLY A 102 -13.36 -2.58 -6.05
N GLN A 103 -14.19 -3.18 -6.90
CA GLN A 103 -14.28 -4.64 -7.12
C GLN A 103 -13.83 -5.02 -8.54
N PRO A 104 -13.40 -6.27 -8.78
CA PRO A 104 -12.84 -6.71 -10.07
C PRO A 104 -13.80 -6.59 -11.25
N ASP A 105 -15.10 -6.58 -11.03
CA ASP A 105 -16.14 -6.47 -12.05
C ASP A 105 -16.52 -5.03 -12.42
N GLN A 106 -15.93 -4.04 -11.72
CA GLN A 106 -16.19 -2.62 -11.94
C GLN A 106 -15.27 -2.02 -13.00
N ARG A 107 -15.60 -0.80 -13.44
CA ARG A 107 -14.88 -0.13 -14.53
C ARG A 107 -14.24 1.22 -14.11
N PRO A 108 -13.23 1.70 -14.85
CA PRO A 108 -12.59 2.99 -14.61
C PRO A 108 -13.50 4.21 -14.64
N ASP A 109 -14.57 4.17 -15.43
CA ASP A 109 -15.58 5.24 -15.50
C ASP A 109 -16.52 5.23 -14.28
N GLU A 110 -16.76 4.06 -13.68
CA GLU A 110 -17.59 3.90 -12.49
C GLU A 110 -16.82 4.22 -11.19
N LYS A 111 -15.57 3.75 -11.11
CA LYS A 111 -14.69 3.89 -9.94
C LYS A 111 -13.32 4.48 -10.31
N PRO A 112 -13.28 5.72 -10.84
CA PRO A 112 -12.03 6.35 -11.25
C PRO A 112 -11.06 6.55 -10.09
N LEU A 113 -9.78 6.20 -10.29
CA LEU A 113 -8.73 6.35 -9.27
C LEU A 113 -8.65 7.77 -8.72
N SER A 114 -8.76 8.78 -9.59
CA SER A 114 -8.70 10.21 -9.22
C SER A 114 -9.70 10.65 -8.15
N LYS A 115 -10.78 9.88 -7.92
CA LYS A 115 -11.81 10.20 -6.91
C LYS A 115 -11.82 9.23 -5.75
N PHE A 116 -11.43 7.97 -5.98
CA PHE A 116 -11.64 6.88 -5.02
C PHE A 116 -10.36 6.33 -4.41
N LEU A 117 -9.20 6.59 -5.01
CA LEU A 117 -7.92 6.17 -4.45
C LEU A 117 -7.39 7.26 -3.53
N PHE A 118 -7.56 7.04 -2.23
CA PHE A 118 -6.97 7.88 -1.19
C PHE A 118 -6.68 7.05 0.06
N PHE A 119 -5.68 7.49 0.82
CA PHE A 119 -5.31 6.92 2.11
C PHE A 119 -5.47 7.96 3.21
N THR A 120 -5.86 7.51 4.39
CA THR A 120 -6.10 8.39 5.55
C THR A 120 -5.10 8.11 6.66
N GLY A 121 -4.96 9.06 7.59
CA GLY A 121 -4.08 8.91 8.75
C GLY A 121 -2.60 8.89 8.40
N CYS A 122 -2.24 9.47 7.25
CA CYS A 122 -0.87 9.49 6.74
C CYS A 122 -0.02 10.57 7.42
N GLU A 123 1.28 10.34 7.45
CA GLU A 123 2.30 11.25 7.97
C GLU A 123 3.32 11.52 6.87
N LYS A 124 3.87 12.74 6.81
CA LYS A 124 4.99 13.00 5.88
C LYS A 124 6.19 12.16 6.30
N THR A 125 6.85 11.50 5.35
CA THR A 125 7.97 10.59 5.64
C THR A 125 9.08 11.28 6.46
N LYS A 126 9.38 12.55 6.15
CA LYS A 126 10.35 13.36 6.91
C LYS A 126 10.01 13.52 8.40
N ASP A 127 8.73 13.56 8.73
CA ASP A 127 8.25 13.75 10.09
C ASP A 127 8.24 12.41 10.83
N ALA A 128 7.78 11.34 10.15
CA ALA A 128 7.78 9.98 10.69
C ALA A 128 9.18 9.46 11.03
N VAL A 129 10.19 9.76 10.20
CA VAL A 129 11.59 9.34 10.44
C VAL A 129 12.24 10.11 11.60
N SER A 130 11.74 11.31 11.93
CA SER A 130 12.28 12.12 13.01
C SER A 130 11.96 11.58 14.42
N GLY A 131 11.11 10.56 14.54
CA GLY A 131 10.69 9.95 15.81
C GLY A 131 9.84 10.87 16.69
N ARG A 132 9.46 12.06 16.19
CA ARG A 132 8.54 12.97 16.86
C ARG A 132 7.12 12.58 16.53
N GLU A 133 6.22 12.73 17.50
CA GLU A 133 4.79 12.60 17.21
C GLU A 133 4.42 13.59 16.09
N PRO A 134 3.83 13.12 14.98
CA PRO A 134 3.52 13.99 13.87
C PRO A 134 2.40 14.95 14.28
N ALA A 135 2.66 16.24 14.13
CA ALA A 135 1.73 17.29 14.50
C ALA A 135 0.42 17.27 13.67
N LYS A 136 0.44 16.63 12.49
CA LYS A 136 -0.69 16.61 11.55
C LYS A 136 -0.77 15.26 10.84
N LYS A 137 -1.99 14.76 10.69
CA LYS A 137 -2.34 13.61 9.85
C LYS A 137 -2.95 14.10 8.55
N TYR A 138 -2.69 13.37 7.47
CA TYR A 138 -3.08 13.77 6.12
C TYR A 138 -3.95 12.71 5.44
N THR A 139 -4.80 13.19 4.56
CA THR A 139 -5.52 12.40 3.56
C THR A 139 -4.78 12.53 2.23
N VAL A 140 -4.20 11.44 1.76
CA VAL A 140 -3.29 11.44 0.61
C VAL A 140 -3.98 10.82 -0.60
N PHE A 141 -3.95 11.53 -1.71
CA PHE A 141 -4.31 11.03 -3.04
C PHE A 141 -3.03 10.59 -3.76
N PRO A 142 -2.69 9.29 -3.74
CA PRO A 142 -1.42 8.79 -4.26
C PRO A 142 -1.38 8.79 -5.80
N ARG A 143 -0.22 9.14 -6.35
CA ARG A 143 0.19 8.76 -7.70
C ARG A 143 0.85 7.39 -7.74
N THR A 144 1.47 7.00 -6.63
CA THR A 144 2.06 5.68 -6.43
C THR A 144 1.85 5.25 -4.98
N TYR A 145 1.80 3.94 -4.77
CA TYR A 145 1.92 3.37 -3.43
C TYR A 145 2.63 2.03 -3.46
N GLU A 146 3.24 1.70 -2.34
CA GLU A 146 3.74 0.36 -2.02
C GLU A 146 3.40 0.01 -0.58
N VAL A 147 3.28 -1.28 -0.32
CA VAL A 147 3.03 -1.86 0.99
C VAL A 147 4.36 -2.38 1.50
N ASP A 148 4.77 -1.88 2.66
CA ASP A 148 6.03 -2.27 3.30
C ASP A 148 5.78 -2.75 4.73
N SER A 149 6.74 -3.51 5.26
CA SER A 149 6.79 -3.93 6.66
C SER A 149 7.84 -3.09 7.38
N CYS A 150 7.40 -2.09 8.14
CA CYS A 150 8.27 -1.24 8.94
C CYS A 150 8.05 -1.49 10.44
N CYS A 151 9.14 -1.75 11.18
CA CYS A 151 9.11 -1.97 12.63
C CYS A 151 8.08 -3.03 13.10
N GLY A 152 7.89 -4.10 12.31
CA GLY A 152 6.95 -5.17 12.62
C GLY A 152 5.47 -4.81 12.38
N ARG A 153 5.19 -3.71 11.67
CA ARG A 153 3.85 -3.30 11.26
C ARG A 153 3.81 -3.10 9.75
N LEU A 154 2.71 -3.50 9.13
CA LEU A 154 2.43 -3.13 7.75
C LEU A 154 2.14 -1.64 7.67
N VAL A 155 2.72 -0.99 6.67
CA VAL A 155 2.51 0.42 6.34
C VAL A 155 2.32 0.56 4.84
N ILE A 156 1.68 1.66 4.45
CA ILE A 156 1.56 2.04 3.03
C ILE A 156 2.46 3.25 2.83
N VAL A 157 3.46 3.12 1.97
CA VAL A 157 4.29 4.24 1.53
C VAL A 157 3.64 4.80 0.27
N ALA A 158 3.19 6.04 0.33
CA ALA A 158 2.47 6.71 -0.75
C ALA A 158 3.23 7.95 -1.22
N GLN A 159 3.35 8.11 -2.53
CA GLN A 159 3.78 9.37 -3.13
C GLN A 159 2.59 10.04 -3.78
N GLY A 160 2.27 11.27 -3.38
CA GLY A 160 1.09 11.95 -3.88
C GLY A 160 0.82 13.29 -3.21
N PHE A 161 -0.44 13.70 -3.26
CA PHE A 161 -0.90 15.01 -2.80
C PHE A 161 -1.75 14.87 -1.54
N ALA A 162 -1.48 15.69 -0.53
CA ALA A 162 -2.34 15.80 0.63
C ALA A 162 -3.51 16.75 0.37
N ALA A 163 -4.71 16.33 0.78
CA ALA A 163 -5.93 17.12 0.72
C ALA A 163 -5.79 18.41 1.55
N GLU A 164 -5.18 18.28 2.72
CA GLU A 164 -5.02 19.36 3.70
C GLU A 164 -3.96 20.40 3.31
N ASP A 165 -3.19 20.13 2.26
CA ASP A 165 -2.23 21.06 1.66
C ASP A 165 -2.72 21.51 0.26
N GLU A 166 -4.01 21.30 -0.04
CA GLU A 166 -4.67 21.66 -1.30
C GLU A 166 -3.96 21.13 -2.57
N GLY A 167 -3.21 20.03 -2.42
CA GLY A 167 -2.40 19.46 -3.49
C GLY A 167 -1.29 20.37 -4.03
N ARG A 168 -0.77 21.31 -3.22
CA ARG A 168 0.29 22.23 -3.64
C ARG A 168 1.62 21.55 -3.97
N SER A 169 1.97 20.50 -3.23
CA SER A 169 3.21 19.74 -3.41
C SER A 169 2.95 18.24 -3.41
N GLU A 170 3.64 17.55 -4.31
CA GLU A 170 3.76 16.10 -4.25
C GLU A 170 4.85 15.75 -3.24
N GLU A 171 4.52 14.94 -2.24
CA GLU A 171 5.43 14.52 -1.17
C GLU A 171 5.28 13.01 -0.92
N SER A 172 6.21 12.46 -0.13
CA SER A 172 6.15 11.08 0.35
C SER A 172 5.50 11.02 1.72
N TYR A 173 4.61 10.04 1.88
CA TYR A 173 3.84 9.82 3.09
C TYR A 173 3.93 8.36 3.54
N ILE A 174 3.89 8.15 4.84
CA ILE A 174 3.69 6.85 5.47
C ILE A 174 2.29 6.83 6.05
N CYS A 175 1.45 5.91 5.57
CA CYS A 175 0.09 5.72 6.03
C CYS A 175 -0.03 4.43 6.83
N SER A 176 -0.89 4.46 7.85
CA SER A 176 -1.23 3.26 8.61
C SER A 176 -1.86 2.22 7.69
N TRP A 177 -1.49 0.95 7.83
CA TRP A 177 -2.20 -0.14 7.14
C TRP A 177 -3.66 -0.23 7.58
N THR A 178 -3.90 -0.07 8.88
CA THR A 178 -5.25 -0.14 9.47
C THR A 178 -5.81 1.27 9.67
N ASP A 179 -7.06 1.48 9.31
CA ASP A 179 -7.81 2.69 9.64
C ASP A 179 -9.22 2.32 10.12
N PRO A 180 -9.89 3.19 10.90
CA PRO A 180 -11.21 2.86 11.47
C PRO A 180 -12.30 2.56 10.43
N LEU A 181 -12.11 3.00 9.18
CA LEU A 181 -13.09 2.84 8.09
C LEU A 181 -12.63 1.81 7.05
N GLU A 182 -11.51 1.12 7.29
CA GLU A 182 -10.92 0.14 6.37
C GLU A 182 -10.62 0.71 4.96
N GLN A 183 -10.55 2.02 4.83
CA GLN A 183 -10.27 2.72 3.58
C GLN A 183 -8.88 2.34 3.05
N ASN A 184 -7.91 2.20 3.95
CA ASN A 184 -6.54 1.83 3.63
C ASN A 184 -6.39 0.34 3.29
N TYR A 185 -7.45 -0.47 3.31
CA TYR A 185 -7.45 -1.81 2.72
C TYR A 185 -7.87 -1.85 1.26
N GLN A 186 -8.48 -0.78 0.74
CA GLN A 186 -8.88 -0.75 -0.66
C GLN A 186 -7.66 -0.67 -1.58
N ARG A 187 -7.63 -1.48 -2.63
CA ARG A 187 -6.52 -1.57 -3.57
C ARG A 187 -6.99 -1.32 -4.99
N VAL A 188 -6.06 -0.88 -5.82
CA VAL A 188 -6.31 -0.66 -7.24
C VAL A 188 -6.54 -2.01 -7.91
N TRP A 189 -7.56 -2.05 -8.76
CA TRP A 189 -7.76 -3.10 -9.75
C TRP A 189 -7.38 -2.57 -11.12
N CYS A 190 -6.68 -3.37 -11.92
CA CYS A 190 -6.35 -3.04 -13.29
C CYS A 190 -6.85 -4.13 -14.22
N ASN A 191 -7.57 -3.71 -15.27
CA ASN A 191 -7.90 -4.56 -16.41
C ASN A 191 -6.74 -4.56 -17.41
N ASN A 192 -6.74 -5.44 -18.41
CA ASN A 192 -5.76 -5.43 -19.51
C ASN A 192 -4.29 -5.37 -19.04
N CYS A 193 -3.92 -6.27 -18.12
CA CYS A 193 -2.56 -6.39 -17.62
C CYS A 193 -1.79 -7.45 -18.41
N THR A 194 -0.47 -7.30 -18.52
CA THR A 194 0.44 -8.30 -19.05
C THR A 194 1.46 -8.69 -18.00
N ASP A 195 1.75 -9.98 -17.92
CA ASP A 195 2.88 -10.48 -17.12
C ASP A 195 4.20 -9.93 -17.67
N VAL A 196 5.06 -9.48 -16.77
CA VAL A 196 6.43 -9.09 -17.10
C VAL A 196 7.36 -10.18 -16.61
N ALA A 197 7.82 -11.02 -17.54
CA ALA A 197 8.96 -11.89 -17.29
C ALA A 197 10.23 -11.06 -17.46
N TRP A 198 10.87 -10.72 -16.34
CA TRP A 198 12.23 -10.15 -16.36
C TRP A 198 13.19 -11.30 -16.65
N GLN A 199 13.77 -11.33 -17.86
CA GLN A 199 14.95 -12.15 -18.15
C GLN A 199 16.21 -11.41 -17.71
#